data_AF-A0A7I7W9Z0-F1
#
_entry.id   AF-A0A7I7W9Z0-F1
#
_cell.length_a   1.000
_cell.length_b   1.000
_cell.length_c   1.000
_cell.angle_alpha   90.00
_cell.angle_beta   90.00
_cell.angle_gamma   90.00
#
_symmetry.space_group_name_H-M   'P 1'
#
loop_
_entity.id
_entity.type
_entity.pdbx_description
1 polymer ?
#
loop_
_entity_poly.entity_id
_entity_poly.type
_entity_poly.pdbx_seq_one_letter_code
_entity_poly.pdbx_strand_id
1 'polypeptide(L)'
;MGEFDPNEGEAQVIVSLAEAAMHMYRAAIDSLPFPEDKKFQKRAEVVLSGLRKLRAGLTDAATQSRSTSSVIVALSDVRRRYDDLMARAASAPGSSLGQQLYTARIRAKLSAEEAARGVGLRPELPDELEAGATPTEEEVVKVHQLIAALREVVGDDPIEQPVETHLNGWDEELTVNGAEHDEAEAAAH
;
A
#
# COMPACT_ATOMS: atom_id res chain seq x y z
N MET A 1 -40.35 18.39 10.49
CA MET A 1 -39.40 17.66 11.34
C MET A 1 -38.82 16.57 10.48
N GLY A 2 -37.51 16.60 10.19
CA GLY A 2 -36.85 15.52 9.47
C GLY A 2 -36.83 14.28 10.35
N GLU A 3 -37.31 13.16 9.82
CA GLU A 3 -37.28 11.85 10.49
C GLU A 3 -35.82 11.41 10.60
N PHE A 4 -35.35 11.12 11.83
CA PHE A 4 -34.01 10.59 12.06
C PHE A 4 -34.00 9.15 11.57
N ASP A 5 -33.25 8.85 10.50
CA ASP A 5 -33.02 7.47 10.06
C ASP A 5 -32.03 6.82 11.04
N PRO A 6 -32.46 5.86 11.89
CA PRO A 6 -31.58 5.20 12.85
C PRO A 6 -30.38 4.52 12.18
N ASN A 7 -30.54 4.06 10.94
CA ASN A 7 -29.48 3.41 10.18
C ASN A 7 -28.36 4.40 9.79
N GLU A 8 -28.72 5.66 9.53
CA GLU A 8 -27.74 6.70 9.22
C GLU A 8 -26.94 7.09 10.48
N GLY A 9 -27.58 7.08 11.66
CA GLY A 9 -26.90 7.21 12.94
C GLY A 9 -25.91 6.09 13.21
N GLU A 10 -26.30 4.82 12.98
CA GLU A 10 -25.41 3.66 13.11
C GLU A 10 -24.22 3.74 12.15
N ALA A 11 -24.45 4.11 10.89
CA ALA A 11 -23.40 4.29 9.90
C ALA A 11 -22.40 5.39 10.32
N GLN A 12 -22.88 6.51 10.86
CA GLN A 12 -22.01 7.58 11.36
C GLN A 12 -21.14 7.12 12.55
N VAL A 13 -21.70 6.33 13.47
CA VAL A 13 -20.93 5.76 14.60
C VAL A 13 -19.87 4.79 14.11
N ILE A 14 -20.23 3.89 13.18
CA ILE A 14 -19.28 2.93 12.59
C ILE A 14 -18.13 3.66 11.91
N VAL A 15 -18.43 4.68 11.10
CA VAL A 15 -17.42 5.47 10.40
C VAL A 15 -16.53 6.22 11.39
N SER A 16 -17.10 6.89 12.39
CA SER A 16 -16.33 7.62 13.40
C SER A 16 -15.38 6.69 14.18
N LEU A 17 -15.83 5.48 14.52
CA LEU A 17 -15.01 4.47 15.18
C LEU A 17 -13.90 3.95 14.25
N ALA A 18 -14.22 3.71 12.97
CA ALA A 18 -13.25 3.30 11.98
C ALA A 18 -12.17 4.36 11.75
N GLU A 19 -12.54 5.64 11.68
CA GLU A 19 -11.62 6.77 11.55
C GLU A 19 -10.67 6.84 12.76
N ALA A 20 -11.21 6.74 13.98
CA ALA A 20 -10.40 6.70 15.20
C ALA A 20 -9.40 5.53 15.20
N ALA A 21 -9.86 4.32 14.84
CA ALA A 21 -9.00 3.16 14.70
C ALA A 21 -7.92 3.35 13.62
N MET A 22 -8.28 3.94 12.48
CA MET A 22 -7.33 4.24 11.40
C MET A 22 -6.28 5.27 11.81
N HIS A 23 -6.64 6.27 12.61
CA HIS A 23 -5.66 7.20 13.19
C HIS A 23 -4.62 6.46 14.05
N MET A 24 -5.06 5.52 14.89
CA MET A 24 -4.15 4.69 15.69
C MET A 24 -3.27 3.78 14.83
N TYR A 25 -3.83 3.15 13.80
CA TYR A 25 -3.06 2.28 12.90
C TYR A 25 -2.05 3.06 12.05
N ARG A 26 -2.37 4.26 11.58
CA ARG A 26 -1.40 5.13 10.89
C ARG A 26 -0.20 5.43 11.79
N ALA A 27 -0.45 5.86 13.03
CA ALA A 27 0.63 6.08 13.99
C ALA A 27 1.44 4.81 14.29
N ALA A 28 0.77 3.64 14.37
CA ALA A 28 1.45 2.36 14.56
C ALA A 28 2.35 2.01 13.36
N ILE A 29 1.88 2.22 12.12
CA ILE A 29 2.65 2.03 10.88
C ILE A 29 3.86 2.96 10.83
N ASP A 30 3.66 4.24 11.15
CA ASP A 30 4.73 5.23 11.17
C ASP A 30 5.81 4.90 12.22
N SER A 31 5.42 4.23 13.30
CA SER A 31 6.34 3.77 14.35
C SER A 31 7.03 2.44 14.05
N LEU A 32 6.73 1.78 12.93
CA LEU A 32 7.38 0.53 12.55
C LEU A 32 8.88 0.77 12.32
N PRO A 33 9.74 -0.18 12.70
CA PRO A 33 11.17 -0.05 12.46
C PRO A 33 11.48 -0.13 10.95
N PHE A 34 12.75 0.03 10.61
CA PHE A 34 13.20 -0.19 9.24
C PHE A 34 12.94 -1.65 8.81
N PRO A 35 12.60 -1.90 7.53
CA PRO A 35 12.32 -3.25 7.00
C PRO A 35 13.37 -4.31 7.33
N GLU A 36 14.65 -3.92 7.42
CA GLU A 36 15.79 -4.80 7.71
C GLU A 36 15.90 -5.17 9.19
N ASP A 37 15.17 -4.49 10.08
CA ASP A 37 15.13 -4.83 11.50
C ASP A 37 14.39 -6.15 11.70
N LYS A 38 15.00 -7.09 12.44
CA LYS A 38 14.41 -8.40 12.78
C LYS A 38 13.05 -8.30 13.46
N LYS A 39 12.73 -7.17 14.11
CA LYS A 39 11.45 -6.90 14.77
C LYS A 39 10.38 -6.40 13.80
N PHE A 40 10.74 -5.94 12.61
CA PHE A 40 9.83 -5.37 11.63
C PHE A 40 8.67 -6.32 11.32
N GLN A 41 8.98 -7.53 10.86
CA GLN A 41 7.96 -8.52 10.46
C GLN A 41 6.97 -8.81 11.58
N LYS A 42 7.46 -9.05 12.79
CA LYS A 42 6.61 -9.33 13.95
C LYS A 42 5.70 -8.14 14.29
N ARG A 43 6.20 -6.90 14.21
CA ARG A 43 5.38 -5.70 14.49
C ARG A 43 4.39 -5.41 13.37
N ALA A 44 4.79 -5.57 12.11
CA ALA A 44 3.93 -5.41 10.95
C ALA A 44 2.76 -6.40 11.00
N GLU A 45 3.00 -7.67 11.35
CA GLU A 45 1.95 -8.69 11.45
C GLU A 45 0.87 -8.34 12.49
N VAL A 46 1.26 -7.75 13.63
CA VAL A 46 0.30 -7.29 14.65
C VAL A 46 -0.60 -6.19 14.08
N VAL A 47 -0.04 -5.23 13.35
CA VAL A 47 -0.80 -4.15 12.72
C VAL A 47 -1.70 -4.69 11.60
N LEU A 48 -1.18 -5.58 10.75
CA LEU A 48 -1.92 -6.24 9.67
C LEU A 48 -3.13 -7.03 10.21
N SER A 49 -2.95 -7.77 11.31
CA SER A 49 -4.03 -8.48 11.99
C SER A 49 -5.14 -7.53 12.46
N GLY A 50 -4.76 -6.38 13.05
CA GLY A 50 -5.70 -5.35 13.47
C GLY A 50 -6.47 -4.73 12.29
N LEU A 51 -5.76 -4.35 11.23
CA LEU A 51 -6.36 -3.81 10.00
C LEU A 51 -7.31 -4.82 9.33
N ARG A 52 -6.97 -6.12 9.35
CA ARG A 52 -7.83 -7.18 8.80
C ARG A 52 -9.16 -7.28 9.55
N LYS A 53 -9.15 -7.18 10.87
CA LYS A 53 -10.37 -7.14 11.70
C LYS A 53 -11.21 -5.92 11.39
N LEU A 54 -10.58 -4.75 11.28
CA LEU A 54 -11.29 -3.51 10.91
C LEU A 54 -11.91 -3.61 9.51
N ARG A 55 -11.16 -4.16 8.54
CA ARG A 55 -11.65 -4.41 7.17
C ARG A 55 -12.84 -5.37 7.15
N ALA A 56 -12.81 -6.43 7.96
CA ALA A 56 -13.92 -7.38 8.07
C ALA A 56 -15.19 -6.69 8.60
N GLY A 57 -15.10 -5.97 9.73
CA GLY A 57 -16.24 -5.25 10.30
C GLY A 57 -16.83 -4.20 9.35
N LEU A 58 -15.99 -3.47 8.60
CA LEU A 58 -16.47 -2.53 7.58
C LEU A 58 -17.04 -3.22 6.33
N THR A 59 -16.56 -4.42 5.99
CA THR A 59 -17.15 -5.22 4.91
C THR A 59 -18.54 -5.70 5.32
N ASP A 60 -18.71 -6.16 6.55
CA ASP A 60 -20.01 -6.55 7.11
C ASP A 60 -20.98 -5.37 7.18
N ALA A 61 -20.49 -4.16 7.51
CA ALA A 61 -21.28 -2.94 7.44
C ALA A 61 -21.68 -2.56 6.00
N ALA A 62 -20.76 -2.73 5.05
CA ALA A 62 -20.98 -2.40 3.65
C ALA A 62 -21.99 -3.31 2.93
N THR A 63 -22.12 -4.57 3.36
CA THR A 63 -23.04 -5.55 2.75
C THR A 63 -24.47 -5.46 3.28
N GLN A 64 -24.72 -4.66 4.32
CA GLN A 64 -26.06 -4.43 4.84
C GLN A 64 -26.94 -3.67 3.83
N SER A 65 -28.23 -3.97 3.81
CA SER A 65 -29.21 -3.47 2.82
C SER A 65 -29.34 -1.94 2.73
N ARG A 66 -28.81 -1.21 3.72
CA ARG A 66 -28.79 0.26 3.79
C ARG A 66 -27.39 0.81 4.08
N SER A 67 -26.35 0.21 3.50
CA SER A 67 -24.99 0.74 3.64
C SER A 67 -24.89 2.14 3.02
N THR A 68 -24.19 3.05 3.71
CA THR A 68 -23.99 4.42 3.25
C THR A 68 -22.69 4.54 2.45
N SER A 69 -22.59 5.56 1.59
CA SER A 69 -21.35 5.86 0.87
C SER A 69 -20.16 6.13 1.81
N SER A 70 -20.41 6.67 3.01
CA SER A 70 -19.37 6.90 4.02
C SER A 70 -18.73 5.61 4.53
N VAL A 71 -19.51 4.53 4.72
CA VAL A 71 -18.96 3.20 5.07
C VAL A 71 -18.09 2.65 3.93
N ILE A 72 -18.51 2.83 2.67
CA ILE A 72 -17.73 2.39 1.51
C ILE A 72 -16.40 3.16 1.40
N VAL A 73 -16.41 4.47 1.65
CA VAL A 73 -15.18 5.29 1.65
C VAL A 73 -14.25 4.87 2.78
N ALA A 74 -14.76 4.66 4.00
CA ALA A 74 -13.97 4.15 5.12
C ALA A 74 -13.35 2.78 4.80
N LEU A 75 -14.15 1.84 4.26
CA LEU A 75 -13.66 0.53 3.83
C LEU A 75 -12.56 0.63 2.76
N SER A 76 -12.69 1.57 1.82
CA SER A 76 -11.68 1.82 0.80
C SER A 76 -10.36 2.32 1.41
N ASP A 77 -10.41 3.24 2.37
CA ASP A 77 -9.20 3.74 3.05
C ASP A 77 -8.49 2.62 3.83
N VAL A 78 -9.24 1.79 4.56
CA VAL A 78 -8.67 0.64 5.29
C VAL A 78 -8.03 -0.35 4.33
N ARG A 79 -8.68 -0.66 3.19
CA ARG A 79 -8.12 -1.56 2.17
C ARG A 79 -6.80 -1.02 1.62
N ARG A 80 -6.74 0.24 1.21
CA ARG A 80 -5.51 0.88 0.71
C ARG A 80 -4.38 0.79 1.73
N ARG A 81 -4.66 1.08 3.00
CA ARG A 81 -3.63 1.02 4.06
C ARG A 81 -3.17 -0.39 4.38
N TYR A 82 -4.08 -1.36 4.33
CA TYR A 82 -3.70 -2.77 4.40
C TYR A 82 -2.80 -3.17 3.22
N ASP A 83 -3.14 -2.75 2.00
CA ASP A 83 -2.37 -3.05 0.78
C ASP A 83 -0.97 -2.44 0.84
N ASP A 84 -0.85 -1.17 1.23
CA ASP A 84 0.43 -0.47 1.40
C ASP A 84 1.33 -1.22 2.40
N LEU A 85 0.78 -1.59 3.56
CA LEU A 85 1.54 -2.30 4.59
C LEU A 85 1.90 -3.73 4.16
N MET A 86 1.02 -4.44 3.48
CA MET A 86 1.30 -5.77 2.92
C MET A 86 2.43 -5.71 1.88
N ALA A 87 2.41 -4.74 0.97
CA ALA A 87 3.46 -4.57 -0.03
C ALA A 87 4.81 -4.26 0.62
N ARG A 88 4.83 -3.40 1.65
CA ARG A 88 6.04 -3.12 2.43
C ARG A 88 6.53 -4.37 3.19
N ALA A 89 5.62 -5.13 3.79
CA ALA A 89 5.95 -6.37 4.51
C ALA A 89 6.51 -7.46 3.59
N ALA A 90 5.92 -7.62 2.41
CA ALA A 90 6.34 -8.57 1.38
C ALA A 90 7.70 -8.24 0.75
N SER A 91 8.09 -6.96 0.76
CA SER A 91 9.40 -6.50 0.23
C SER A 91 10.52 -6.57 1.27
N ALA A 92 10.17 -6.72 2.55
CA ALA A 92 11.14 -6.77 3.63
C ALA A 92 11.76 -8.17 3.79
N PRO A 93 13.02 -8.28 4.24
CA PRO A 93 13.63 -9.57 4.54
C PRO A 93 12.78 -10.39 5.53
N GLY A 94 12.67 -11.69 5.27
CA GLY A 94 11.88 -12.60 6.13
C GLY A 94 10.37 -12.45 5.99
N SER A 95 9.87 -11.84 4.91
CA SER A 95 8.44 -11.79 4.59
C SER A 95 7.81 -13.17 4.58
N SER A 96 6.60 -13.30 5.12
CA SER A 96 5.88 -14.57 5.09
C SER A 96 5.47 -14.95 3.67
N LEU A 97 5.20 -16.24 3.45
CA LEU A 97 4.72 -16.73 2.15
C LEU A 97 3.37 -16.09 1.77
N GLY A 98 2.48 -15.89 2.75
CA GLY A 98 1.19 -15.22 2.54
C GLY A 98 1.32 -13.75 2.14
N GLN A 99 2.30 -13.03 2.70
CA GLN A 99 2.58 -11.63 2.31
C GLN A 99 3.03 -11.52 0.85
N GLN A 100 3.92 -12.42 0.43
CA GLN A 100 4.40 -12.50 -0.94
C GLN A 100 3.26 -12.89 -1.91
N LEU A 101 2.45 -13.89 -1.53
CA LEU A 101 1.29 -14.33 -2.31
C LEU A 101 0.27 -13.18 -2.50
N TYR A 102 -0.08 -12.48 -1.43
CA TYR A 102 -0.98 -11.33 -1.47
C TYR A 102 -0.53 -10.31 -2.51
N THR A 103 0.72 -9.88 -2.40
CA THR A 103 1.25 -8.81 -3.26
C THR A 103 1.27 -9.25 -4.72
N ALA A 104 1.69 -10.50 -4.99
CA ALA A 104 1.70 -11.04 -6.34
C ALA A 104 0.28 -11.10 -6.95
N ARG A 105 -0.71 -11.61 -6.21
CA ARG A 105 -2.07 -11.73 -6.74
C ARG A 105 -2.78 -10.39 -6.89
N ILE A 106 -2.58 -9.44 -5.97
CA ILE A 106 -3.21 -8.12 -6.04
C ILE A 106 -2.65 -7.34 -7.23
N ARG A 107 -1.34 -7.41 -7.48
CA ARG A 107 -0.73 -6.83 -8.68
C ARG A 107 -1.28 -7.45 -9.97
N ALA A 108 -1.51 -8.77 -9.97
CA ALA A 108 -2.16 -9.48 -11.06
C ALA A 108 -3.70 -9.29 -11.12
N LYS A 109 -4.29 -8.52 -10.19
CA LYS A 109 -5.75 -8.28 -10.05
C LYS A 109 -6.57 -9.57 -9.87
N LEU A 110 -6.02 -10.54 -9.17
CA LEU A 110 -6.68 -11.81 -8.85
C LEU A 110 -7.26 -11.80 -7.43
N SER A 111 -8.48 -12.32 -7.32
CA SER A 111 -9.07 -12.71 -6.04
C SER A 111 -8.31 -13.90 -5.42
N ALA A 112 -8.48 -14.11 -4.11
CA ALA A 112 -7.93 -15.28 -3.42
C ALA A 112 -8.43 -16.59 -4.07
N GLU A 113 -9.71 -16.66 -4.39
CA GLU A 113 -10.31 -17.84 -5.00
C GLU A 113 -9.76 -18.14 -6.41
N GLU A 114 -9.61 -17.12 -7.27
CA GLU A 114 -9.00 -17.29 -8.60
C GLU A 114 -7.55 -17.77 -8.51
N ALA A 115 -6.78 -17.16 -7.60
CA ALA A 115 -5.39 -17.54 -7.33
C ALA A 115 -5.29 -19.00 -6.85
N ALA A 116 -6.16 -19.44 -5.95
CA ALA A 116 -6.19 -20.83 -5.47
C ALA A 116 -6.52 -21.82 -6.59
N ARG A 117 -7.59 -21.55 -7.36
CA ARG A 117 -8.05 -22.43 -8.45
C ARG A 117 -7.00 -22.59 -9.55
N GLY A 118 -6.23 -21.54 -9.84
CA GLY A 118 -5.18 -21.57 -10.88
C GLY A 118 -4.08 -22.61 -10.66
N VAL A 119 -3.86 -23.07 -9.42
CA VAL A 119 -2.80 -24.04 -9.05
C VAL A 119 -3.34 -25.22 -8.24
N GLY A 120 -4.66 -25.42 -8.21
CA GLY A 120 -5.29 -26.55 -7.51
C GLY A 120 -5.11 -26.51 -5.99
N LEU A 121 -5.11 -25.32 -5.40
CA LEU A 121 -5.15 -25.11 -3.94
C LEU A 121 -6.60 -25.05 -3.46
N ARG A 122 -6.80 -25.26 -2.15
CA ARG A 122 -8.10 -25.06 -1.49
C ARG A 122 -8.49 -23.56 -1.60
N PRO A 123 -9.76 -23.21 -1.87
CA PRO A 123 -10.18 -21.82 -2.07
C PRO A 123 -9.84 -20.88 -0.91
N GLU A 124 -9.86 -21.39 0.32
CA GLU A 124 -9.66 -20.63 1.56
C GLU A 124 -8.17 -20.41 1.88
N LEU A 125 -7.28 -21.21 1.29
CA LEU A 125 -5.88 -21.22 1.67
C LEU A 125 -5.17 -19.86 1.45
N PRO A 126 -5.37 -19.12 0.34
CA PRO A 126 -4.72 -17.82 0.20
C PRO A 126 -5.11 -16.85 1.32
N ASP A 127 -6.39 -16.79 1.70
CA ASP A 127 -6.84 -15.95 2.81
C ASP A 127 -6.27 -16.43 4.16
N GLU A 128 -6.19 -17.75 4.39
CA GLU A 128 -5.54 -18.34 5.57
C GLU A 128 -4.06 -17.93 5.65
N LEU A 129 -3.30 -18.07 4.57
CA LEU A 129 -1.88 -17.73 4.51
C LEU A 129 -1.63 -16.24 4.69
N GLU A 130 -2.45 -15.41 4.07
CA GLU A 130 -2.43 -13.96 4.25
C GLU A 130 -2.73 -13.55 5.67
N ALA A 131 -3.50 -14.37 6.40
CA ALA A 131 -3.75 -14.23 7.82
C ALA A 131 -2.66 -14.80 8.73
N GLY A 132 -1.58 -15.34 8.15
CA GLY A 132 -0.43 -15.89 8.87
C GLY A 132 -0.53 -17.38 9.20
N ALA A 133 -1.45 -18.12 8.57
CA ALA A 133 -1.50 -19.57 8.71
C ALA A 133 -0.23 -20.24 8.18
N THR A 134 0.08 -21.42 8.71
CA THR A 134 1.24 -22.21 8.27
C THR A 134 0.77 -23.24 7.23
N PRO A 135 1.27 -23.18 5.98
CA PRO A 135 0.95 -24.15 4.94
C PRO A 135 1.62 -25.52 5.20
N THR A 136 1.08 -26.55 4.58
CA THR A 136 1.77 -27.84 4.40
C THR A 136 2.91 -27.73 3.39
N GLU A 137 3.85 -28.67 3.39
CA GLU A 137 4.99 -28.69 2.44
C GLU A 137 4.52 -28.71 0.97
N GLU A 138 3.45 -29.44 0.66
CA GLU A 138 2.88 -29.48 -0.69
C GLU A 138 2.29 -28.12 -1.10
N GLU A 139 1.56 -27.47 -0.19
CA GLU A 139 0.99 -26.13 -0.41
C GLU A 139 2.10 -25.09 -0.60
N VAL A 140 3.21 -25.17 0.13
CA VAL A 140 4.37 -24.28 -0.04
C VAL A 140 4.89 -24.32 -1.48
N VAL A 141 5.05 -25.52 -2.05
CA VAL A 141 5.54 -25.69 -3.43
C VAL A 141 4.59 -25.03 -4.43
N LYS A 142 3.29 -25.30 -4.32
CA LYS A 142 2.26 -24.73 -5.22
C LYS A 142 2.18 -23.22 -5.11
N VAL A 143 2.28 -22.67 -3.91
CA VAL A 143 2.25 -21.22 -3.68
C VAL A 143 3.51 -20.54 -4.24
N HIS A 144 4.70 -21.14 -4.09
CA HIS A 144 5.91 -20.61 -4.72
C HIS A 144 5.82 -20.62 -6.24
N GLN A 145 5.29 -21.69 -6.85
CA GLN A 145 5.06 -21.76 -8.29
C GLN A 145 4.10 -20.67 -8.76
N LEU A 146 2.99 -20.45 -8.03
CA LEU A 146 2.04 -19.39 -8.32
C LEU A 146 2.70 -17.99 -8.25
N ILE A 147 3.44 -17.70 -7.17
CA ILE A 147 4.14 -16.41 -7.02
C ILE A 147 5.10 -16.17 -8.17
N ALA A 148 5.88 -17.18 -8.56
CA ALA A 148 6.82 -17.08 -9.68
C ALA A 148 6.10 -16.77 -11.00
N ALA A 149 5.02 -17.51 -11.31
CA ALA A 149 4.23 -17.30 -12.52
C ALA A 149 3.59 -15.90 -12.58
N LEU A 150 3.06 -15.41 -11.45
CA LEU A 150 2.44 -14.08 -11.40
C LEU A 150 3.46 -12.94 -11.57
N ARG A 151 4.68 -13.10 -11.07
CA ARG A 151 5.76 -12.11 -11.26
C ARG A 151 6.21 -12.02 -12.72
N GLU A 152 6.26 -13.15 -13.43
CA GLU A 152 6.58 -13.17 -14.86
C GLU A 152 5.53 -12.40 -15.69
N VAL A 153 4.25 -12.55 -15.35
CA VAL A 153 3.14 -11.89 -16.08
C VAL A 153 3.06 -10.39 -15.80
N VAL A 154 3.25 -9.97 -14.55
CA VAL A 154 3.13 -8.55 -14.19
C VAL A 154 4.37 -7.74 -14.60
N GLY A 155 5.49 -8.42 -14.84
CA GLY A 155 6.78 -7.78 -15.05
C GLY A 155 7.30 -7.25 -13.72
N ASP A 156 8.22 -7.97 -13.10
CA ASP A 156 9.11 -7.41 -12.07
C ASP A 156 10.26 -6.69 -12.80
N ASP A 157 9.93 -5.76 -13.70
CA ASP A 157 10.95 -4.83 -14.19
C ASP A 157 11.35 -4.02 -12.95
N PRO A 158 12.63 -4.08 -12.52
CA PRO A 158 13.09 -3.10 -11.55
C PRO A 158 12.75 -1.75 -12.17
N ILE A 159 12.03 -0.90 -11.43
CA ILE A 159 11.90 0.50 -11.81
C ILE A 159 13.34 0.95 -12.05
N GLU A 160 13.73 1.13 -13.31
CA GLU A 160 14.95 1.83 -13.64
C GLU A 160 14.84 3.12 -12.86
N GLN A 161 15.67 3.27 -11.82
CA GLN A 161 15.87 4.58 -11.24
C GLN A 161 16.13 5.47 -12.43
N PRO A 162 15.33 6.53 -12.65
CA PRO A 162 15.55 7.38 -13.80
C PRO A 162 17.01 7.78 -13.69
N VAL A 163 17.82 7.31 -14.64
CA VAL A 163 19.20 7.75 -14.78
C VAL A 163 19.07 9.26 -14.69
N GLU A 164 19.64 9.85 -13.64
CA GLU A 164 19.75 11.30 -13.52
C GLU A 164 20.41 11.73 -14.82
N THR A 165 19.57 12.11 -15.76
CA THR A 165 20.01 12.71 -16.99
C THR A 165 20.45 14.04 -16.46
N HIS A 166 21.75 14.19 -16.26
CA HIS A 166 22.38 15.47 -15.98
C HIS A 166 21.87 16.43 -17.07
N LEU A 167 20.79 17.15 -16.76
CA LEU A 167 20.33 18.31 -17.49
C LEU A 167 21.29 19.46 -17.14
N ASN A 168 22.57 19.25 -17.42
CA ASN A 168 23.56 20.31 -17.54
C ASN A 168 23.43 20.85 -18.96
N GLY A 169 22.35 21.60 -19.16
CA GLY A 169 22.06 22.35 -20.38
C GLY A 169 21.44 23.69 -20.04
N TRP A 170 21.80 24.27 -18.89
CA TRP A 170 21.51 25.66 -18.56
C TRP A 170 22.70 26.50 -19.01
N ASP A 171 22.61 26.94 -20.27
CA ASP A 171 23.17 28.16 -20.85
C ASP A 171 24.47 28.71 -20.23
N GLU A 172 25.60 28.31 -20.83
CA GLU A 172 26.87 29.05 -20.85
C GLU A 172 26.78 30.35 -21.69
N GLU A 173 25.65 31.06 -21.65
CA GLU A 173 25.42 32.31 -22.42
C GLU A 173 24.92 33.48 -21.56
N LEU A 174 25.34 33.54 -20.29
CA LEU A 174 25.08 34.71 -19.43
C LEU A 174 26.30 35.26 -18.67
N THR A 175 27.51 34.83 -19.03
CA THR A 175 28.74 35.43 -18.51
C THR A 175 29.68 35.77 -19.65
N VAL A 176 29.45 36.90 -20.32
CA VAL A 176 30.46 37.83 -20.86
C VAL A 176 29.70 38.99 -21.48
N ASN A 177 29.45 40.03 -20.67
CA ASN A 177 29.41 41.42 -21.10
C ASN A 177 29.25 42.30 -19.86
N GLY A 178 30.37 42.79 -19.33
CA GLY A 178 30.36 43.69 -18.20
C GLY A 178 31.73 44.01 -17.63
N ALA A 179 32.73 44.24 -18.50
CA ALA A 179 34.04 44.80 -18.18
C ALA A 179 34.80 44.91 -19.54
N GLU A 180 35.32 46.02 -20.05
CA GLU A 180 35.60 47.38 -19.61
C GLU A 180 35.76 48.21 -20.91
N HIS A 181 35.50 49.51 -20.91
CA HIS A 181 36.47 50.48 -21.43
C HIS A 181 36.07 51.92 -21.06
N ASP A 182 37.08 52.62 -20.59
CA ASP A 182 37.11 53.97 -20.05
C ASP A 182 36.72 55.10 -21.02
N GLU A 183 36.52 56.27 -20.39
CA GLU A 183 37.07 57.59 -20.75
C GLU A 183 36.11 58.75 -21.12
N ALA A 184 36.38 59.87 -20.44
CA ALA A 184 36.22 61.27 -20.84
C ALA A 184 34.89 62.03 -20.57
N GLU A 185 34.91 62.73 -19.43
CA GLU A 185 34.93 64.21 -19.32
C GLU A 185 33.81 65.06 -19.98
N ALA A 186 32.99 65.71 -19.12
CA ALA A 186 32.50 67.10 -19.27
C ALA A 186 31.75 67.49 -17.96
N ALA A 187 32.32 68.29 -17.07
CA ALA A 187 32.34 69.76 -17.06
C ALA A 187 31.06 70.43 -16.49
N ALA A 188 31.30 71.30 -15.49
CA ALA A 188 30.45 72.37 -14.94
C ALA A 188 29.19 71.92 -14.16
N HIS A 189 28.87 72.43 -12.96
CA HIS A 189 29.07 73.77 -12.42
C HIS A 189 28.85 73.78 -10.89
#